data_AF-A0A6G8CIH3-F1
#
_entry.id   AF-A0A6G8CIH3-F1
#
_cell.length_a   1.000
_cell.length_b   1.000
_cell.length_c   1.000
_cell.angle_alpha   90.00
_cell.angle_beta   90.00
_cell.angle_gamma   90.00
#
_symmetry.space_group_name_H-M   'P 1'
#
loop_
_entity.id
_entity.type
_entity.pdbx_description
1 polymer ?
#
loop_
_entity_poly.entity_id
_entity_poly.type
_entity_poly.pdbx_seq_one_letter_code
_entity_poly.pdbx_strand_id
1 'polypeptide(L)' 'MAHDHSHLAPNAADVEAAHATDVTETVVPIIPVVLPVVGALMMFLLAFIAVSMA' A
#
# COMPACT_ATOMS: atom_id res chain seq x y z
N MET A 1 2.65 1.78 37.21
CA MET A 1 3.52 0.61 36.96
C MET A 1 3.84 0.65 35.48
N ALA A 2 5.06 1.07 35.17
CA ALA A 2 5.49 1.35 33.81
C ALA A 2 5.44 0.07 32.97
N HIS A 3 5.00 0.22 31.72
CA HIS A 3 5.13 -0.84 30.73
C HIS A 3 6.62 -1.03 30.42
N ASP A 4 7.26 -1.98 31.09
CA ASP A 4 8.60 -2.44 30.74
C ASP A 4 8.51 -3.21 29.42
N HIS A 5 8.68 -2.48 28.31
CA HIS A 5 9.02 -3.04 27.01
C HIS A 5 10.38 -3.74 27.15
N SER A 6 10.34 -4.99 27.58
CA SER A 6 11.50 -5.83 27.80
C SER A 6 12.23 -5.96 26.47
N HIS A 7 13.39 -5.30 26.37
CA HIS A 7 14.30 -5.34 25.22
C HIS A 7 14.84 -6.77 25.07
N LEU A 8 14.08 -7.64 24.41
CA LEU A 8 14.55 -8.93 23.91
C LEU A 8 15.56 -8.66 22.80
N ALA A 9 16.72 -9.31 22.85
CA ALA A 9 17.68 -9.25 21.76
C ALA A 9 16.98 -9.61 20.43
N PRO A 10 17.14 -8.83 19.36
CA PRO A 10 16.46 -9.06 18.09
C PRO A 10 16.80 -10.48 17.61
N ASN A 11 15.77 -11.31 17.42
CA ASN A 11 15.99 -12.65 16.92
C ASN A 11 16.36 -12.56 15.42
N ALA A 12 17.01 -13.59 14.88
CA ALA A 12 17.48 -13.56 13.48
C ALA A 12 16.36 -13.30 12.46
N ALA A 13 15.11 -13.69 12.77
CA ALA A 13 13.95 -13.44 11.91
C ALA A 13 13.51 -11.97 11.92
N ASP A 14 13.63 -11.27 13.07
CA ASP A 14 13.34 -9.83 13.17
C ASP A 14 14.36 -9.00 12.36
N VAL A 15 15.62 -9.44 12.34
CA VAL A 15 16.69 -8.80 11.55
C VAL A 15 16.47 -9.01 10.04
N GLU A 16 16.04 -10.20 9.65
CA GLU A 16 15.68 -10.49 8.25
C GLU A 16 14.45 -9.68 7.80
N ALA A 17 13.44 -9.55 8.66
CA ALA A 17 12.26 -8.72 8.41
C ALA A 17 12.58 -7.21 8.36
N ALA A 18 13.50 -6.71 9.18
CA ALA A 18 13.93 -5.31 9.15
C ALA A 18 14.69 -4.93 7.86
N HIS A 19 15.30 -5.91 7.19
CA HIS A 19 15.95 -5.72 5.89
C HIS A 19 15.03 -6.01 4.69
N ALA A 20 13.83 -6.56 4.93
CA ALA A 20 12.84 -6.76 3.90
C ALA A 20 12.21 -5.43 3.51
N THR A 21 12.07 -5.17 2.21
CA THR A 21 11.38 -3.98 1.71
C THR A 21 9.91 -4.03 2.12
N ASP A 22 9.47 -3.08 2.94
CA ASP A 22 8.06 -2.90 3.26
C ASP A 22 7.32 -2.34 2.05
N VAL A 23 6.47 -3.20 1.47
CA VAL A 23 5.63 -2.87 0.31
C VAL A 23 4.71 -1.70 0.63
N THR A 24 4.23 -1.60 1.88
CA THR A 24 3.31 -0.56 2.32
C THR A 24 3.99 0.80 2.31
N GLU A 25 5.17 0.92 2.95
CA GLU A 25 5.96 2.16 2.99
C GLU A 25 6.39 2.61 1.58
N THR A 26 6.65 1.66 0.68
CA THR A 26 6.99 1.97 -0.72
C THR A 26 5.80 2.52 -1.52
N VAL A 27 4.57 2.06 -1.24
CA VAL A 27 3.36 2.44 -1.98
C VAL A 27 2.71 3.71 -1.43
N VAL A 28 2.82 4.00 -0.14
CA VAL A 28 2.17 5.18 0.50
C VAL A 28 2.46 6.50 -0.22
N PRO A 29 3.70 6.82 -0.63
CA PRO A 29 4.00 8.09 -1.30
C PRO A 29 3.29 8.26 -2.65
N ILE A 30 2.92 7.17 -3.33
CA ILE A 30 2.28 7.21 -4.66
C ILE A 30 0.76 7.13 -4.61
N ILE A 31 0.15 6.84 -3.45
CA ILE A 31 -1.32 6.80 -3.28
C ILE A 31 -2.04 8.04 -3.86
N PRO A 32 -1.56 9.29 -3.64
CA PRO A 32 -2.23 10.47 -4.18
C PRO A 32 -2.32 10.50 -5.71
N VAL A 33 -1.47 9.76 -6.41
CA VAL A 33 -1.46 9.66 -7.88
C VAL A 33 -2.24 8.44 -8.35
N VAL A 34 -2.06 7.30 -7.66
CA VAL A 34 -2.72 6.03 -8.01
C VAL A 34 -4.25 6.17 -7.92
N LEU A 35 -4.77 6.79 -6.85
CA LEU A 35 -6.22 6.91 -6.66
C LEU A 35 -6.91 7.71 -7.79
N PRO A 36 -6.45 8.91 -8.18
CA PRO A 36 -7.00 9.61 -9.34
C PRO A 36 -6.88 8.83 -10.65
N VAL A 37 -5.73 8.21 -10.92
CA VAL A 37 -5.50 7.48 -12.18
C VAL A 37 -6.43 6.29 -12.29
N VAL A 38 -6.51 5.45 -11.26
CA VAL A 38 -7.42 4.30 -11.24
C VAL A 38 -8.88 4.74 -11.32
N GLY A 39 -9.26 5.80 -10.59
CA GLY A 39 -10.60 6.38 -10.67
C GLY A 39 -10.96 6.85 -12.08
N ALA A 40 -10.04 7.54 -12.76
CA ALA A 40 -10.23 7.99 -14.14
C ALA A 40 -10.37 6.80 -15.10
N LEU A 41 -9.55 5.76 -14.94
CA LEU A 41 -9.65 4.54 -15.75
C LEU A 41 -11.00 3.84 -15.55
N MET A 42 -11.50 3.75 -14.31
CA MET A 42 -12.82 3.21 -14.01
C MET A 42 -13.93 4.02 -14.69
N MET A 43 -13.91 5.35 -14.54
CA MET A 43 -14.92 6.23 -15.16
C MET A 43 -14.88 6.18 -16.69
N PHE A 44 -13.69 6.17 -17.28
CA PHE A 44 -13.50 6.03 -18.71
C PHE A 44 -14.06 4.69 -19.22
N LEU A 45 -13.76 3.59 -18.52
CA LEU A 45 -14.28 2.27 -18.88
C LEU A 45 -15.81 2.24 -18.80
N LEU A 46 -16.40 2.81 -17.74
CA LEU A 46 -17.85 2.91 -17.59
C LEU A 46 -18.48 3.73 -18.74
N ALA A 47 -17.90 4.88 -19.08
CA ALA A 47 -18.35 5.72 -20.18
C ALA A 47 -18.23 5.00 -21.55
N PHE A 48 -17.13 4.27 -21.77
CA PHE A 48 -16.91 3.50 -22.99
C PHE A 48 -17.98 2.39 -23.17
N ILE A 49 -18.29 1.67 -22.10
CA ILE A 49 -19.35 0.65 -22.11
C ILE A 49 -20.71 1.28 -22.41
N ALA A 50 -21.00 2.44 -21.82
CA ALA A 50 -22.25 3.15 -22.05
C ALA A 50 -22.43 3.58 -23.53
N VAL A 51 -21.38 4.05 -24.19
CA VAL A 51 -21.41 4.41 -25.62
C VAL A 51 -21.56 3.17 -26.51
N SER A 52 -20.90 2.06 -26.16
CA SER A 52 -20.87 0.86 -26.99
C SER A 52 -22.17 0.05 -26.99
N MET A 53 -23.08 0.32 -26.04
CA MET A 53 -24.38 -0.35 -25.92
C MET A 53 -25.54 0.48 -26.48
N ALA A 54 -25.28 1.69 -26.95
CA ALA A 54 -26.27 2.58 -27.56
C ALA A 54 -26.56 2.20 -29.03
#